data_AF-A0A3B9F6Y9-F1
#
_entry.id   AF-A0A3B9F6Y9-F1
#
_cell.length_a   1.000
_cell.length_b   1.000
_cell.length_c   1.000
_cell.angle_alpha   90.00
_cell.angle_beta   90.00
_cell.angle_gamma   90.00
#
_symmetry.space_group_name_H-M   'P 1'
#
loop_
_entity.id
_entity.type
_entity.pdbx_description
1 polymer ?
#
loop_
_entity_poly.entity_id
_entity_poly.type
_entity_poly.pdbx_seq_one_letter_code
_entity_poly.pdbx_strand_id
1 'polypeptide(L)'
;MMINTDKFSWFDVSDNIKSLLILATENYGNTIQADNYINQALAKSKTKEEYLDVLVAAYRYFYYKNNYSMALQLTNQLIDKIKEVEKLSDSWEELKPVLLTRQESPIIRLYLNAYWASGLVLAKLGQLEQAQIICSQIREIDHYNQFTGARILLDIIKKPNDTD
;
A
#
# COMPACT_ATOMS: atom_id res chain seq x y z
N MET A 1 -22.13 10.65 -19.08
CA MET A 1 -20.87 11.42 -19.19
C MET A 1 -19.82 10.47 -19.69
N MET A 2 -19.15 10.74 -20.82
CA MET A 2 -18.03 9.90 -21.27
C MET A 2 -16.81 10.24 -20.44
N ILE A 3 -16.32 9.28 -19.66
CA ILE A 3 -15.12 9.45 -18.85
C ILE A 3 -13.92 9.33 -19.78
N ASN A 4 -13.09 10.37 -19.83
CA ASN A 4 -11.87 10.36 -20.64
C ASN A 4 -10.76 9.59 -19.91
N THR A 5 -10.59 8.31 -20.25
CA THR A 5 -9.58 7.42 -19.66
C THR A 5 -8.18 7.64 -20.22
N ASP A 6 -8.05 8.28 -21.39
CA ASP A 6 -6.76 8.55 -22.06
C ASP A 6 -5.86 9.48 -21.23
N LYS A 7 -6.44 10.29 -20.34
CA LYS A 7 -5.71 11.12 -19.38
C LYS A 7 -4.81 10.30 -18.43
N PHE A 8 -5.09 9.00 -18.27
CA PHE A 8 -4.36 8.09 -17.40
C PHE A 8 -3.77 6.92 -18.19
N SER A 9 -3.24 7.19 -19.38
CA SER A 9 -2.57 6.21 -20.24
C SER A 9 -1.37 5.52 -19.58
N TRP A 10 -0.78 6.14 -18.56
CA TRP A 10 0.33 5.59 -17.77
C TRP A 10 -0.10 4.53 -16.72
N PHE A 11 -1.40 4.40 -16.42
CA PHE A 11 -1.92 3.41 -15.49
C PHE A 11 -2.44 2.20 -16.29
N ASP A 12 -1.76 1.06 -16.21
CA ASP A 12 -1.96 -0.08 -17.10
C ASP A 12 -3.09 -1.02 -16.62
N VAL A 13 -4.29 -0.47 -16.54
CA VAL A 13 -5.52 -1.22 -16.22
C VAL A 13 -6.55 -0.99 -17.33
N SER A 14 -7.56 -1.86 -17.42
CA SER A 14 -8.62 -1.72 -18.42
C SER A 14 -9.42 -0.42 -18.25
N ASP A 15 -9.92 0.14 -19.36
CA ASP A 15 -10.69 1.41 -19.34
C ASP A 15 -11.91 1.37 -18.42
N ASN A 16 -12.53 0.21 -18.29
CA ASN A 16 -13.64 0.00 -17.36
C ASN A 16 -13.20 0.19 -15.90
N ILE A 17 -12.01 -0.29 -15.52
CA ILE A 17 -11.43 -0.06 -14.19
C ILE A 17 -11.04 1.40 -14.01
N LYS A 18 -10.37 2.02 -14.99
CA LYS A 18 -10.03 3.45 -14.95
C LYS A 18 -11.28 4.30 -14.71
N SER A 19 -12.35 4.01 -15.44
CA SER A 19 -13.64 4.69 -15.31
C SER A 19 -14.19 4.59 -13.88
N LEU A 20 -14.14 3.41 -13.26
CA LEU A 20 -14.59 3.22 -11.88
C LEU A 20 -13.74 4.03 -10.88
N LEU A 21 -12.42 4.03 -11.04
CA LEU A 21 -11.52 4.80 -10.14
C LEU A 21 -11.70 6.31 -10.30
N ILE A 22 -11.94 6.79 -11.52
CA ILE A 22 -12.29 8.20 -11.79
C ILE A 22 -13.62 8.54 -11.12
N LEU A 23 -14.65 7.70 -11.27
CA LEU A 23 -15.94 7.90 -10.60
C LEU A 23 -15.83 7.92 -9.08
N ALA A 24 -14.96 7.08 -8.49
CA ALA A 24 -14.68 7.11 -7.05
C ALA A 24 -14.08 8.46 -6.61
N THR A 25 -13.22 9.05 -7.45
CA THR A 25 -12.60 10.36 -7.20
C THR A 25 -13.60 11.50 -7.38
N GLU A 26 -14.41 11.49 -8.44
CA GLU A 26 -15.46 12.49 -8.68
C GLU A 26 -16.52 12.49 -7.57
N ASN A 27 -16.79 11.31 -7.00
CA ASN A 27 -17.74 11.14 -5.91
C ASN A 27 -17.07 11.10 -4.53
N TYR A 28 -15.83 11.59 -4.38
CA TYR A 28 -15.07 11.49 -3.13
C TYR A 28 -15.82 12.02 -1.89
N GLY A 29 -16.65 13.05 -2.06
CA GLY A 29 -17.51 13.60 -0.99
C GLY A 29 -18.68 12.69 -0.60
N ASN A 30 -19.17 11.85 -1.52
CA ASN A 30 -20.21 10.84 -1.26
C ASN A 30 -19.54 9.49 -1.00
N THR A 31 -19.20 9.25 0.27
CA THR A 31 -18.46 8.05 0.71
C THR A 31 -19.10 6.74 0.23
N ILE A 32 -20.42 6.58 0.37
CA ILE A 32 -21.11 5.35 -0.02
C ILE A 32 -20.90 5.06 -1.51
N GLN A 33 -21.08 6.08 -2.34
CA GLN A 33 -20.96 5.93 -3.79
C GLN A 33 -19.50 5.69 -4.21
N ALA A 34 -18.56 6.43 -3.64
CA ALA A 34 -17.15 6.28 -3.96
C ALA A 34 -16.58 4.93 -3.51
N ASP A 35 -16.91 4.46 -2.30
CA ASP A 35 -16.53 3.14 -1.79
C ASP A 35 -17.06 2.03 -2.70
N ASN A 36 -18.31 2.16 -3.17
CA ASN A 36 -18.91 1.21 -4.10
C ASN A 36 -18.15 1.13 -5.43
N TYR A 37 -17.66 2.26 -5.96
CA TYR A 37 -16.84 2.25 -7.18
C TYR A 37 -15.48 1.58 -6.97
N ILE A 38 -14.83 1.79 -5.82
CA ILE A 38 -13.58 1.10 -5.47
C ILE A 38 -13.80 -0.42 -5.37
N ASN A 39 -14.86 -0.85 -4.69
CA ASN A 39 -15.21 -2.26 -4.56
C ASN A 39 -15.53 -2.90 -5.92
N GLN A 40 -16.22 -2.18 -6.80
CA GLN A 40 -16.46 -2.65 -8.17
C GLN A 40 -15.16 -2.77 -8.97
N ALA A 41 -14.21 -1.84 -8.82
CA ALA A 41 -12.92 -1.93 -9.48
C ALA A 41 -12.15 -3.19 -9.03
N LEU A 42 -12.12 -3.45 -7.71
CA LEU A 42 -11.50 -4.66 -7.16
C LEU A 42 -12.17 -5.93 -7.71
N ALA A 43 -13.50 -5.99 -7.75
CA ALA A 43 -14.23 -7.16 -8.22
C ALA A 43 -14.15 -7.39 -9.74
N LYS A 44 -13.95 -6.34 -10.53
CA LYS A 44 -13.88 -6.41 -12.00
C LYS A 44 -12.46 -6.60 -12.54
N SER A 45 -11.46 -6.57 -11.66
CA SER A 45 -10.07 -6.80 -12.05
C SER A 45 -9.90 -8.23 -12.57
N LYS A 46 -9.38 -8.39 -13.79
CA LYS A 46 -9.31 -9.69 -14.47
C LYS A 46 -7.94 -10.35 -14.43
N THR A 47 -6.87 -9.56 -14.37
CA THR A 47 -5.50 -10.05 -14.30
C THR A 47 -4.92 -9.82 -12.91
N LYS A 48 -3.83 -10.54 -12.58
CA LYS A 48 -3.16 -10.36 -11.28
C LYS A 48 -2.53 -8.98 -11.19
N GLU A 49 -1.92 -8.53 -12.28
CA GLU A 49 -1.26 -7.23 -12.40
C GLU A 49 -2.25 -6.09 -12.18
N GLU A 50 -3.39 -6.13 -12.89
CA GLU A 50 -4.48 -5.17 -12.74
C GLU A 50 -5.00 -5.17 -11.30
N TYR A 51 -5.15 -6.35 -10.69
CA TYR A 51 -5.59 -6.46 -9.31
C TYR A 51 -4.63 -5.83 -8.31
N LEU A 52 -3.32 -6.01 -8.48
CA LEU A 52 -2.30 -5.37 -7.63
C LEU A 52 -2.34 -3.85 -7.77
N ASP A 53 -2.48 -3.34 -8.99
CA ASP A 53 -2.58 -1.89 -9.24
C ASP A 53 -3.86 -1.28 -8.65
N VAL A 54 -4.99 -1.99 -8.75
CA VAL A 54 -6.24 -1.56 -8.12
C VAL A 54 -6.16 -1.62 -6.59
N LEU A 55 -5.49 -2.62 -6.01
CA LEU A 55 -5.22 -2.66 -4.57
C LEU A 55 -4.41 -1.42 -4.12
N VAL A 56 -3.41 -1.00 -4.91
CA VAL A 56 -2.64 0.22 -4.65
C VAL A 56 -3.53 1.46 -4.63
N ALA A 57 -4.39 1.61 -5.62
CA ALA A 57 -5.34 2.73 -5.69
C ALA A 57 -6.32 2.70 -4.50
N ALA A 58 -6.85 1.52 -4.17
CA ALA A 58 -7.85 1.33 -3.13
C ALA A 58 -7.29 1.64 -1.72
N TYR A 59 -6.11 1.11 -1.35
CA TYR A 59 -5.58 1.39 0.00
C TYR A 59 -5.29 2.89 0.18
N ARG A 60 -4.77 3.57 -0.86
CA ARG A 60 -4.50 5.01 -0.81
C ARG A 60 -5.79 5.81 -0.67
N TYR A 61 -6.82 5.43 -1.42
CA TYR A 61 -8.15 6.02 -1.30
C TYR A 61 -8.66 5.96 0.15
N PHE A 62 -8.67 4.77 0.76
CA PHE A 62 -9.14 4.62 2.14
C PHE A 62 -8.25 5.31 3.17
N TYR A 63 -6.93 5.34 2.93
CA TYR A 63 -5.99 6.10 3.76
C TYR A 63 -6.35 7.60 3.77
N TYR A 64 -6.56 8.22 2.61
CA TYR A 64 -6.92 9.63 2.52
C TYR A 64 -8.32 9.93 3.06
N LYS A 65 -9.23 8.95 3.06
CA LYS A 65 -10.54 9.02 3.72
C LYS A 65 -10.46 8.81 5.24
N ASN A 66 -9.27 8.64 5.81
CA ASN A 66 -9.02 8.29 7.21
C ASN A 66 -9.62 6.95 7.66
N ASN A 67 -10.02 6.08 6.72
CA ASN A 67 -10.44 4.72 7.03
C ASN A 67 -9.20 3.81 7.10
N TYR A 68 -8.42 4.00 8.15
CA TYR A 68 -7.14 3.33 8.33
C TYR A 68 -7.28 1.81 8.48
N SER A 69 -8.37 1.33 9.08
CA SER A 69 -8.64 -0.11 9.17
C SER A 69 -8.78 -0.76 7.80
N MET A 70 -9.52 -0.12 6.89
CA MET A 70 -9.68 -0.61 5.53
C MET A 70 -8.39 -0.49 4.71
N ALA A 71 -7.67 0.63 4.88
CA ALA A 71 -6.36 0.81 4.26
C ALA A 71 -5.38 -0.29 4.69
N LEU A 72 -5.35 -0.66 5.97
CA LEU A 72 -4.49 -1.73 6.48
C LEU A 72 -4.84 -3.08 5.87
N GLN A 73 -6.12 -3.43 5.84
CA GLN A 73 -6.58 -4.70 5.26
C GLN A 73 -6.14 -4.83 3.79
N LEU A 74 -6.34 -3.78 2.98
CA LEU A 74 -5.97 -3.79 1.56
C LEU A 74 -4.45 -3.81 1.36
N THR A 75 -3.71 -3.12 2.24
CA THR A 75 -2.24 -3.14 2.18
C THR A 75 -1.69 -4.53 2.54
N ASN A 76 -2.26 -5.19 3.57
CA ASN A 76 -1.90 -6.57 3.91
C ASN A 76 -2.25 -7.54 2.79
N GLN A 77 -3.43 -7.38 2.18
CA GLN A 77 -3.82 -8.19 1.03
C GLN A 77 -2.87 -8.03 -0.17
N LEU A 78 -2.39 -6.81 -0.41
CA LEU A 78 -1.37 -6.54 -1.44
C LEU A 78 -0.04 -7.23 -1.12
N ILE A 79 0.43 -7.14 0.13
CA ILE A 79 1.64 -7.81 0.63
C ILE A 79 1.52 -9.32 0.43
N ASP A 80 0.42 -9.93 0.89
CA ASP A 80 0.18 -11.37 0.82
C ASP A 80 0.14 -11.87 -0.63
N LYS A 81 -0.48 -11.10 -1.53
CA LYS A 81 -0.51 -11.46 -2.96
C LYS A 81 0.87 -11.41 -3.60
N ILE A 82 1.69 -10.43 -3.24
CA ILE A 82 3.07 -10.38 -3.76
C ILE A 82 3.88 -11.54 -3.17
N LYS A 83 3.73 -11.85 -1.88
CA LYS A 83 4.38 -13.02 -1.27
C LYS A 83 4.02 -14.32 -1.97
N GLU A 84 2.75 -14.52 -2.31
CA GLU A 84 2.26 -15.69 -3.04
C GLU A 84 2.91 -15.80 -4.43
N VAL A 85 2.91 -14.70 -5.19
CA VAL A 85 3.44 -14.67 -6.57
C VAL A 85 4.95 -14.89 -6.58
N GLU A 86 5.66 -14.24 -5.66
CA GLU A 86 7.12 -14.25 -5.59
C GLU A 86 7.70 -15.34 -4.70
N LYS A 87 6.82 -16.17 -4.09
CA LYS A 87 7.17 -17.24 -3.14
C LYS A 87 8.08 -16.73 -2.01
N LEU A 88 7.75 -15.58 -1.46
CA LEU A 88 8.50 -14.94 -0.39
C LEU A 88 8.17 -15.62 0.95
N SER A 89 9.19 -15.77 1.81
CA SER A 89 9.03 -16.32 3.15
C SER A 89 8.31 -15.34 4.08
N ASP A 90 7.60 -15.88 5.07
CA ASP A 90 7.05 -15.11 6.19
C ASP A 90 8.12 -14.79 7.25
N SER A 91 9.20 -15.58 7.30
CA SER A 91 10.32 -15.34 8.19
C SER A 91 11.16 -14.17 7.69
N TRP A 92 11.32 -13.13 8.50
CA TRP A 92 12.13 -11.96 8.14
C TRP A 92 13.58 -12.34 7.81
N GLU A 93 14.17 -13.28 8.53
CA GLU A 93 15.55 -13.73 8.32
C GLU A 93 15.76 -14.34 6.93
N GLU A 94 14.76 -15.06 6.42
CA GLU A 94 14.80 -15.64 5.07
C GLU A 94 14.38 -14.63 4.00
N LEU A 95 13.46 -13.72 4.33
CA LEU A 95 12.93 -12.72 3.42
C LEU A 95 13.96 -11.62 3.10
N LYS A 96 14.65 -11.13 4.13
CA LYS A 96 15.61 -10.02 4.04
C LYS A 96 16.66 -10.19 2.93
N PRO A 97 17.42 -11.30 2.82
CA PRO A 97 18.41 -11.45 1.75
C PRO A 97 17.79 -11.43 0.34
N VAL A 98 16.56 -11.94 0.19
CA VAL A 98 15.83 -11.91 -1.08
C VAL A 98 15.45 -10.47 -1.45
N LEU A 99 14.94 -9.69 -0.49
CA LEU A 99 14.57 -8.29 -0.69
C LEU A 99 15.79 -7.43 -1.05
N LEU A 100 16.93 -7.63 -0.38
CA LEU A 100 18.19 -6.94 -0.69
C LEU A 100 18.69 -7.27 -2.10
N THR A 101 18.68 -8.55 -2.48
CA THR A 101 19.17 -8.99 -3.79
C THR A 101 18.29 -8.49 -4.93
N ARG A 102 16.97 -8.42 -4.70
CA ARG A 102 15.97 -8.13 -5.73
C ARG A 102 15.36 -6.73 -5.58
N GLN A 103 16.02 -5.82 -4.88
CA GLN A 103 15.49 -4.49 -4.54
C GLN A 103 15.11 -3.65 -5.78
N GLU A 104 15.80 -3.87 -6.91
CA GLU A 104 15.52 -3.20 -8.18
C GLU A 104 14.35 -3.82 -8.97
N SER A 105 13.82 -4.97 -8.53
CA SER A 105 12.66 -5.58 -9.18
C SER A 105 11.41 -4.74 -8.90
N PRO A 106 10.61 -4.36 -9.93
CA PRO A 106 9.42 -3.54 -9.75
C PRO A 106 8.43 -4.12 -8.74
N ILE A 107 8.21 -5.43 -8.74
CA ILE A 107 7.29 -6.10 -7.81
C ILE A 107 7.82 -6.13 -6.36
N ILE A 108 9.14 -6.23 -6.18
CA ILE A 108 9.77 -6.13 -4.86
C ILE A 108 9.73 -4.69 -4.36
N ARG A 109 9.95 -3.69 -5.22
CA ARG A 109 9.71 -2.29 -4.84
C ARG A 109 8.27 -2.06 -4.43
N LEU A 110 7.31 -2.65 -5.14
CA LEU A 110 5.90 -2.57 -4.77
C LEU A 110 5.65 -3.20 -3.39
N TYR A 111 6.21 -4.38 -3.13
CA TYR A 111 6.17 -5.02 -1.81
C TYR A 111 6.72 -4.10 -0.72
N LEU A 112 7.91 -3.53 -0.92
CA LEU A 112 8.55 -2.66 0.07
C LEU A 112 7.74 -1.40 0.36
N ASN A 113 7.17 -0.79 -0.68
CA ASN A 113 6.27 0.36 -0.52
C ASN A 113 5.00 0.00 0.24
N ALA A 114 4.38 -1.15 -0.06
CA ALA A 114 3.21 -1.64 0.67
C ALA A 114 3.56 -1.97 2.13
N TYR A 115 4.68 -2.65 2.35
CA TYR A 115 5.14 -3.03 3.69
C TYR A 115 5.45 -1.83 4.57
N TRP A 116 6.14 -0.82 4.03
CA TRP A 116 6.31 0.46 4.71
C TRP A 116 4.96 1.14 4.98
N ALA A 117 4.07 1.19 3.98
CA ALA A 117 2.76 1.82 4.14
C ALA A 117 1.92 1.15 5.24
N SER A 118 1.94 -0.17 5.39
CA SER A 118 1.24 -0.84 6.48
C SER A 118 1.79 -0.43 7.85
N GLY A 119 3.11 -0.23 7.97
CA GLY A 119 3.72 0.33 9.20
C GLY A 119 3.20 1.73 9.54
N LEU A 120 3.08 2.60 8.54
CA LEU A 120 2.49 3.93 8.72
C LEU A 120 1.02 3.86 9.14
N VAL A 121 0.22 2.99 8.50
CA VAL A 121 -1.20 2.81 8.82
C VAL A 121 -1.38 2.24 10.24
N LEU A 122 -0.55 1.27 10.63
CA LEU A 122 -0.54 0.71 11.99
C LEU A 122 -0.25 1.79 13.03
N ALA A 123 0.70 2.69 12.77
CA ALA A 123 0.98 3.80 13.65
C ALA A 123 -0.23 4.76 13.78
N LYS A 124 -0.93 5.05 12.67
CA LYS A 124 -2.17 5.85 12.67
C LYS A 124 -3.30 5.19 13.48
N LEU A 125 -3.34 3.86 13.52
CA LEU A 125 -4.27 3.07 14.32
C LEU A 125 -3.84 2.92 15.79
N GLY A 126 -2.69 3.48 16.19
CA GLY A 126 -2.14 3.34 17.54
C GLY A 126 -1.44 2.00 17.82
N GLN A 127 -1.26 1.15 16.81
CA GLN A 127 -0.57 -0.13 16.92
C GLN A 127 0.95 0.06 16.80
N LEU A 128 1.52 0.79 17.77
CA LEU A 128 2.90 1.30 17.70
C LEU A 128 3.96 0.18 17.71
N GLU A 129 3.73 -0.90 18.44
CA GLU A 129 4.67 -2.03 18.49
C GLU A 129 4.85 -2.67 17.11
N GLN A 130 3.74 -2.96 16.43
CA GLN A 130 3.77 -3.56 15.08
C GLN A 130 4.36 -2.58 14.06
N ALA A 131 3.99 -1.30 14.14
CA ALA A 131 4.59 -0.27 13.31
C ALA A 131 6.11 -0.18 13.50
N GLN A 132 6.59 -0.25 14.75
CA GLN A 132 8.02 -0.22 15.08
C GLN A 132 8.77 -1.42 14.50
N ILE A 133 8.19 -2.62 14.53
CA ILE A 133 8.79 -3.82 13.92
C ILE A 133 9.00 -3.58 12.42
N ILE A 134 7.94 -3.19 11.71
CA ILE A 134 7.99 -2.94 10.27
C ILE A 134 9.01 -1.85 9.93
N CYS A 135 8.99 -0.72 10.63
CA CYS A 135 9.92 0.38 10.37
C CYS A 135 11.38 -0.03 10.62
N SER A 136 11.61 -0.84 11.66
CA SER A 136 12.95 -1.36 11.96
C SER A 136 13.46 -2.28 10.85
N GLN A 137 12.60 -3.17 10.35
CA GLN A 137 12.92 -4.09 9.26
C GLN A 137 13.18 -3.36 7.93
N ILE A 138 12.33 -2.40 7.55
CA ILE A 138 12.57 -1.54 6.37
C ILE A 138 13.92 -0.82 6.48
N ARG A 139 14.27 -0.31 7.66
CA ARG A 139 15.54 0.38 7.88
C ARG A 139 16.77 -0.54 7.68
N GLU A 140 16.65 -1.84 7.93
CA GLU A 140 17.75 -2.80 7.69
C GLU A 140 18.08 -2.99 6.20
N ILE A 141 17.15 -2.66 5.31
CA ILE A 141 17.26 -2.87 3.86
C ILE A 141 17.28 -1.57 3.04
N ASP A 142 17.02 -0.42 3.67
CA ASP A 142 16.99 0.89 3.02
C ASP A 142 18.39 1.52 2.91
N HIS A 143 19.29 0.89 2.16
CA HIS A 143 20.68 1.37 2.02
C HIS A 143 20.81 2.69 1.27
N TYR A 144 19.81 3.03 0.45
CA TYR A 144 19.79 4.23 -0.39
C TYR A 144 18.86 5.35 0.16
N ASN A 145 18.36 5.23 1.39
CA ASN A 145 17.41 6.18 2.02
C ASN A 145 16.11 6.43 1.19
N GLN A 146 15.69 5.45 0.39
CA GLN A 146 14.47 5.52 -0.41
C GLN A 146 13.20 5.52 0.45
N PHE A 147 13.28 5.03 1.69
CA PHE A 147 12.18 4.95 2.66
C PHE A 147 12.44 5.85 3.88
N THR A 148 12.90 7.07 3.64
CA THR A 148 13.21 8.06 4.71
C THR A 148 12.05 8.24 5.72
N GLY A 149 10.80 8.11 5.27
CA GLY A 149 9.63 8.16 6.14
C GLY A 149 9.62 7.09 7.25
N ALA A 150 10.15 5.89 6.97
CA ALA A 150 10.27 4.80 7.94
C ALA A 150 11.21 5.14 9.09
N ARG A 151 12.33 5.79 8.77
CA ARG A 151 13.26 6.25 9.80
C ARG A 151 12.63 7.34 10.68
N ILE A 152 12.00 8.34 10.06
CA ILE A 152 11.32 9.43 10.78
C ILE A 152 10.23 8.87 11.69
N LEU A 153 9.39 7.97 11.20
CA LEU A 153 8.33 7.37 12.02
C LEU A 153 8.92 6.56 13.18
N LEU A 154 9.97 5.78 12.95
CA LEU A 154 10.65 5.03 14.00
C LEU A 154 11.22 5.96 15.08
N ASP A 155 11.81 7.09 14.68
CA ASP A 155 12.36 8.08 15.60
C ASP A 155 11.24 8.76 16.41
N ILE A 156 10.08 9.03 15.81
CA ILE A 156 8.89 9.55 16.50
C ILE A 156 8.35 8.53 17.51
N ILE A 157 8.22 7.26 17.13
CA ILE A 157 7.70 6.19 18.00
C ILE A 157 8.64 5.94 19.18
N LYS A 158 9.95 5.98 18.96
CA LYS A 158 10.98 5.71 19.98
C LYS A 158 11.33 6.91 20.84
N LYS A 159 10.87 8.12 20.48
CA LYS A 159 11.13 9.29 21.30
C LYS A 159 10.53 9.03 22.69
N PRO A 160 11.30 9.13 23.79
CA PRO A 160 10.72 9.02 25.11
C PRO A 160 9.58 10.03 25.20
N ASN A 161 8.44 9.61 25.78
CA ASN A 161 7.41 10.57 26.14
C ASN A 161 8.10 11.57 27.07
N ASP A 162 8.28 12.81 26.60
CA ASP A 162 8.58 13.95 27.46
C ASP A 162 7.32 14.18 28.31
N THR A 163 7.11 13.30 29.30
CA THR A 163 6.14 13.44 30.37
C THR A 163 6.93 13.73 31.64
N ASP A 164 7.06 15.03 31.92
CA ASP A 164 7.14 15.56 33.28
C ASP A 164 5.84 15.26 34.04
#